data_AF-A0A2S6NNV8-F1
#
_entry.id   AF-A0A2S6NNV8-F1
#
_cell.length_a   1.000
_cell.length_b   1.000
_cell.length_c   1.000
_cell.angle_alpha   90.00
_cell.angle_beta   90.00
_cell.angle_gamma   90.00
#
_symmetry.space_group_name_H-M   'P 1'
#
loop_
_entity.id
_entity.type
_entity.pdbx_description
1 polymer ?
#
loop_
_entity_poly.entity_id
_entity_poly.type
_entity_poly.pdbx_seq_one_letter_code
_entity_poly.pdbx_strand_id
1 'polypeptide(L)'
;MPDQPPTVALALQGGGSHGAFTWGVLDRLLLEVAAGRLRISAVSGASAGALNAALTVSGLVQGGAELARRKLEEFWRSLSRRGFLDGNSLFFNEPGLFGFNLDWSPVAIALEAMGLVVSPYTNPFYTDALAPLVAQAFPAAELAALNAAATPRLFVTATDVTSNGRAIFTQPDISTATLRASAALPTDFKAVTIGGVPYWDGGYLGNPSLSPLLDHAQDLLLVLVNPFHRDGMPPRSAPAIMDRLNEITFNASVVLEVNAIEAINTLLAELARDNVPYTGRYKPIHLHAIRNDKFNEQLGFVSKSSTSWTLLSALHDAGYQTADAWLDAHRDDLGARSSLDVKADLIDKVLNAPVPAASAT
;
A
#
# COMPACT_ATOMS: atom_id res chain seq x y z
N MET A 1 23.73 -25.59 12.14
CA MET A 1 23.87 -24.19 11.65
C MET A 1 22.91 -23.36 12.47
N PRO A 2 23.20 -22.11 12.88
CA PRO A 2 22.11 -21.26 13.36
C PRO A 2 21.06 -21.22 12.23
N ASP A 3 19.78 -21.44 12.57
CA ASP A 3 18.69 -21.39 11.59
C ASP A 3 18.78 -20.06 10.85
N GLN A 4 18.77 -20.10 9.51
CA GLN A 4 18.72 -18.88 8.72
C GLN A 4 17.42 -18.14 9.08
N PRO A 5 17.45 -16.80 9.22
CA PRO A 5 16.25 -16.06 9.55
C PRO A 5 15.18 -16.26 8.47
N PRO A 6 13.88 -16.29 8.86
CA PRO A 6 12.79 -16.39 7.91
C PRO A 6 12.89 -15.30 6.85
N THR A 7 12.59 -15.67 5.61
CA THR A 7 12.70 -14.80 4.45
C THR A 7 11.32 -14.46 3.93
N VAL A 8 10.97 -13.18 3.98
CA VAL A 8 9.66 -12.67 3.60
C VAL A 8 9.74 -11.81 2.35
N ALA A 9 8.67 -11.84 1.57
CA ALA A 9 8.38 -10.84 0.57
C ALA A 9 7.25 -9.93 1.08
N LEU A 10 7.44 -8.62 0.99
CA LEU A 10 6.50 -7.64 1.51
C LEU A 10 5.57 -7.12 0.40
N ALA A 11 4.28 -7.09 0.68
CA ALA A 11 3.24 -6.55 -0.18
C ALA A 11 2.63 -5.33 0.51
N LEU A 12 2.95 -4.13 0.03
CA LEU A 12 2.54 -2.86 0.64
C LEU A 12 1.37 -2.20 -0.10
N GLN A 13 0.18 -2.26 0.48
CA GLN A 13 -1.00 -1.60 -0.08
C GLN A 13 -0.88 -0.07 0.01
N GLY A 14 -1.32 0.60 -1.05
CA GLY A 14 -1.52 2.05 -1.15
C GLY A 14 -2.89 2.51 -0.64
N GLY A 15 -2.91 3.70 -0.04
CA GLY A 15 -4.12 4.33 0.52
C GLY A 15 -3.91 5.81 0.84
N GLY A 16 -3.12 6.52 0.02
CA GLY A 16 -2.76 7.92 0.29
C GLY A 16 -1.98 8.07 1.59
N SER A 17 -2.35 9.05 2.42
CA SER A 17 -1.70 9.34 3.70
C SER A 17 -1.82 8.20 4.72
N HIS A 18 -2.78 7.28 4.55
CA HIS A 18 -2.84 6.04 5.35
C HIS A 18 -1.61 5.15 5.14
N GLY A 19 -0.80 5.39 4.09
CA GLY A 19 0.53 4.81 3.97
C GLY A 19 1.46 5.08 5.14
N ALA A 20 1.17 6.07 6.01
CA ALA A 20 1.92 6.26 7.26
C ALA A 20 1.72 5.10 8.25
N PHE A 21 0.60 4.38 8.18
CA PHE A 21 0.43 3.11 8.89
C PHE A 21 1.46 2.09 8.43
N THR A 22 1.61 1.94 7.11
CA THR A 22 2.63 1.08 6.51
C THR A 22 4.05 1.51 6.91
N TRP A 23 4.32 2.81 7.06
CA TRP A 23 5.59 3.28 7.61
C TRP A 23 5.83 2.76 9.03
N GLY A 24 4.85 2.87 9.93
CA GLY A 24 4.97 2.30 11.28
C GLY A 24 5.22 0.80 11.29
N VAL A 25 4.51 0.05 10.44
CA VAL A 25 4.72 -1.40 10.27
C VAL A 25 6.15 -1.69 9.83
N LEU A 26 6.65 -0.97 8.82
CA LEU A 26 8.02 -1.14 8.32
C LEU A 26 9.06 -0.74 9.37
N ASP A 27 8.82 0.33 10.13
CA ASP A 27 9.73 0.78 11.18
C ASP A 27 9.97 -0.32 12.22
N ARG A 28 8.89 -1.03 12.60
CA ARG A 28 8.95 -2.17 13.51
C ARG A 28 9.60 -3.41 12.88
N LEU A 29 9.25 -3.76 11.65
CA LEU A 29 9.83 -4.93 10.96
C LEU A 29 11.33 -4.73 10.67
N LEU A 30 11.77 -3.52 10.38
CA LEU A 30 13.17 -3.20 10.12
C LEU A 30 14.05 -3.40 11.36
N LEU A 31 13.51 -3.28 12.58
CA LEU A 31 14.22 -3.68 13.80
C LEU A 31 14.52 -5.19 13.84
N GLU A 32 13.62 -6.02 13.30
CA GLU A 32 13.87 -7.46 13.17
C GLU A 32 14.94 -7.78 12.14
N VAL A 33 14.96 -7.02 11.04
CA VAL A 33 16.02 -7.09 10.04
C VAL A 33 17.36 -6.67 10.63
N ALA A 34 17.40 -5.56 11.37
CA ALA A 34 18.61 -5.08 12.06
C ALA A 34 19.14 -6.12 13.07
N ALA A 35 18.25 -6.82 13.77
CA ALA A 35 18.60 -7.87 14.70
C ALA A 35 18.94 -9.22 14.04
N GLY A 36 18.88 -9.33 12.72
CA GLY A 36 19.14 -10.56 11.98
C GLY A 36 18.09 -11.65 12.19
N ARG A 37 16.87 -11.29 12.63
CA ARG A 37 15.76 -12.21 12.90
C ARG A 37 14.74 -12.29 11.76
N LEU A 38 14.87 -11.42 10.76
CA LEU A 38 14.02 -11.38 9.57
C LEU A 38 14.85 -10.97 8.35
N ARG A 39 14.55 -11.54 7.18
CA ARG A 39 15.15 -11.11 5.91
C ARG A 39 14.06 -10.72 4.92
N ILE A 40 14.19 -9.54 4.32
CA ILE A 40 13.30 -9.07 3.23
C ILE A 40 13.97 -9.40 1.90
N SER A 41 13.37 -10.25 1.07
CA SER A 41 13.92 -10.61 -0.26
C SER A 41 13.35 -9.80 -1.41
N ALA A 42 12.10 -9.34 -1.28
CA ALA A 42 11.43 -8.49 -2.24
C ALA A 42 10.33 -7.65 -1.59
N VAL A 43 10.01 -6.52 -2.21
CA VAL A 43 8.94 -5.61 -1.80
C VAL A 43 8.15 -5.16 -3.03
N SER A 44 6.83 -5.30 -2.98
CA SER A 44 5.91 -4.77 -3.99
C SER A 44 5.04 -3.69 -3.38
N GLY A 45 4.76 -2.62 -4.13
CA GLY A 45 3.89 -1.55 -3.68
C GLY A 45 3.18 -0.84 -4.83
N ALA A 46 2.08 -0.16 -4.47
CA ALA A 46 1.38 0.79 -5.30
C ALA A 46 1.06 2.05 -4.50
N SER A 47 0.98 3.21 -5.17
CA SER A 47 0.71 4.50 -4.53
C SER A 47 1.69 4.81 -3.39
N ALA A 48 1.21 5.28 -2.23
CA ALA A 48 2.02 5.44 -1.02
C ALA A 48 2.77 4.16 -0.60
N GLY A 49 2.21 2.97 -0.89
CA GLY A 49 2.89 1.69 -0.68
C GLY A 49 4.14 1.53 -1.54
N ALA A 50 4.14 2.02 -2.78
CA ALA A 50 5.32 2.02 -3.65
C ALA A 50 6.42 2.96 -3.14
N LEU A 51 6.06 4.11 -2.59
CA LEU A 51 7.03 5.05 -2.00
C LEU A 51 7.67 4.45 -0.75
N ASN A 52 6.86 3.88 0.16
CA ASN A 52 7.36 3.15 1.32
C ASN A 52 8.25 1.96 0.91
N ALA A 53 7.85 1.20 -0.12
CA ALA A 53 8.64 0.09 -0.66
C ALA A 53 10.01 0.57 -1.16
N ALA A 54 10.02 1.63 -1.98
CA ALA A 54 11.23 2.17 -2.56
C ALA A 54 12.18 2.75 -1.50
N LEU A 55 11.65 3.48 -0.50
CA LEU A 55 12.45 3.99 0.62
C LEU A 55 13.07 2.85 1.44
N THR A 56 12.29 1.80 1.69
CA THR A 56 12.74 0.61 2.41
C THR A 56 13.88 -0.10 1.67
N VAL A 57 13.67 -0.44 0.40
CA VAL A 57 14.68 -1.14 -0.41
C VAL A 57 15.91 -0.26 -0.62
N SER A 58 15.72 1.03 -0.91
CA SER A 58 16.81 2.00 -1.07
C SER A 58 17.68 2.09 0.19
N GLY A 59 17.07 2.20 1.37
CA GLY A 59 17.82 2.24 2.63
C GLY A 59 18.52 0.92 2.96
N LEU A 60 17.85 -0.22 2.75
CA LEU A 60 18.43 -1.54 2.97
C LEU A 60 19.67 -1.78 2.10
N VAL A 61 19.61 -1.42 0.82
CA VAL A 61 20.71 -1.56 -0.13
C VAL A 61 21.91 -0.68 0.23
N GLN A 62 21.66 0.55 0.67
CA GLN A 62 22.73 1.54 0.86
C GLN A 62 23.35 1.54 2.25
N GLY A 63 22.57 1.23 3.29
CA GLY A 63 23.02 1.40 4.67
C GLY A 63 22.27 0.53 5.69
N GLY A 64 21.58 -0.51 5.21
CA GLY A 64 20.85 -1.45 6.06
C GLY A 64 19.57 -0.86 6.68
N ALA A 65 19.04 -1.61 7.66
CA ALA A 65 17.73 -1.34 8.24
C ALA A 65 17.63 0.05 8.89
N GLU A 66 18.67 0.50 9.59
CA GLU A 66 18.68 1.82 10.23
C GLU A 66 18.58 2.97 9.22
N LEU A 67 19.21 2.85 8.04
CA LEU A 67 19.06 3.85 6.99
C LEU A 67 17.65 3.82 6.37
N ALA A 68 17.07 2.64 6.17
CA ALA A 68 15.70 2.49 5.68
C ALA A 68 14.69 3.17 6.61
N ARG A 69 14.81 2.97 7.93
CA ARG A 69 13.97 3.61 8.94
C ARG A 69 14.06 5.14 8.89
N ARG A 70 15.27 5.69 8.89
CA ARG A 70 15.49 7.14 8.78
C ARG A 70 14.90 7.73 7.50
N LYS A 71 15.09 7.07 6.36
CA LYS A 71 14.53 7.52 5.08
C LYS A 71 13.01 7.58 5.07
N LEU A 72 12.36 6.58 5.66
CA LEU A 72 10.91 6.59 5.82
C LEU A 72 10.47 7.79 6.69
N GLU A 73 11.07 7.97 7.86
CA GLU A 73 10.75 9.09 8.75
C GLU A 73 10.97 10.46 8.08
N GLU A 74 12.11 10.65 7.42
CA GLU A 74 12.45 11.89 6.71
C GLU A 74 11.44 12.21 5.60
N PHE A 75 11.00 11.19 4.85
CA PHE A 75 9.99 11.36 3.81
C PHE A 75 8.65 11.82 4.39
N TRP A 76 8.12 11.13 5.40
CA TRP A 76 6.83 11.47 6.01
C TRP A 76 6.85 12.82 6.72
N ARG A 77 7.96 13.18 7.38
CA ARG A 77 8.16 14.54 7.93
C ARG A 77 8.19 15.60 6.83
N SER A 78 8.85 15.33 5.71
CA SER A 78 8.95 16.26 4.58
C SER A 78 7.60 16.45 3.90
N LEU A 79 6.83 15.37 3.72
CA LEU A 79 5.46 15.42 3.22
C LEU A 79 4.58 16.31 4.10
N SER A 80 4.63 16.12 5.43
CA SER A 80 3.86 16.93 6.38
C SER A 80 4.24 18.41 6.37
N ARG A 81 5.55 18.71 6.39
CA ARG A 81 6.05 20.09 6.33
C ARG A 81 5.64 20.79 5.04
N ARG A 82 5.67 20.08 3.91
CA ARG A 82 5.29 20.63 2.61
C ARG A 82 3.78 20.86 2.53
N GLY A 83 2.97 19.94 3.07
CA GLY A 83 1.52 20.16 3.22
C GLY A 83 1.18 21.41 4.03
N PHE A 84 1.94 21.68 5.11
CA PHE A 84 1.82 22.92 5.89
C PHE A 84 2.21 24.18 5.09
N LEU A 85 3.32 24.15 4.35
CA LEU A 85 3.85 25.30 3.61
C LEU A 85 3.03 25.66 2.36
N ASP A 86 2.47 24.67 1.67
CA ASP A 86 1.69 24.89 0.44
C ASP A 86 0.29 25.46 0.72
N GLY A 87 -0.11 25.63 2.00
CA GLY A 87 -1.36 26.30 2.40
C GLY A 87 -2.63 25.63 1.86
N ASN A 88 -2.52 24.39 1.39
CA ASN A 88 -3.58 23.73 0.64
C ASN A 88 -4.58 23.11 1.64
N SER A 89 -5.75 23.73 1.79
CA SER A 89 -6.79 23.32 2.76
C SER A 89 -7.22 21.85 2.62
N LEU A 90 -7.06 21.23 1.45
CA LEU A 90 -7.31 19.81 1.21
C LEU A 90 -6.31 18.88 1.93
N PHE A 91 -5.10 19.36 2.21
CA PHE A 91 -3.99 18.61 2.82
C PHE A 91 -3.73 18.97 4.28
N PHE A 92 -4.39 20.01 4.79
CA PHE A 92 -4.23 20.51 6.15
C PHE A 92 -5.56 20.47 6.90
N ASN A 93 -5.81 19.34 7.58
CA ASN A 93 -6.92 19.19 8.50
C ASN A 93 -6.36 18.94 9.90
N GLU A 94 -6.10 20.00 10.65
CA GLU A 94 -5.86 19.90 12.09
C GLU A 94 -7.16 19.45 12.79
N PRO A 95 -7.09 18.55 13.80
CA PRO A 95 -8.28 18.09 14.48
C PRO A 95 -9.00 19.26 15.16
N GLY A 96 -10.23 19.49 14.74
CA GLY A 96 -11.12 20.48 15.37
C GLY A 96 -11.79 19.92 16.62
N LEU A 97 -12.74 20.68 17.18
CA LEU A 97 -13.53 20.28 18.36
C LEU A 97 -14.30 18.93 18.19
N PHE A 98 -14.43 18.43 16.95
CA PHE A 98 -15.14 17.20 16.58
C PHE A 98 -14.21 16.11 16.00
N GLY A 99 -12.88 16.22 16.18
CA GLY A 99 -11.90 15.26 15.65
C GLY A 99 -11.54 15.51 14.18
N PHE A 100 -11.15 14.45 13.45
CA PHE A 100 -10.75 14.51 12.03
C PHE A 100 -11.92 14.56 11.03
N ASN A 101 -13.16 14.56 11.50
CA ASN A 101 -14.34 14.58 10.63
C ASN A 101 -14.79 16.03 10.40
N LEU A 102 -14.39 16.61 9.26
CA LEU A 102 -14.73 17.98 8.83
C LEU A 102 -15.83 17.99 7.76
N ASP A 103 -16.47 16.84 7.52
CA ASP A 103 -17.35 16.53 6.39
C ASP A 103 -18.62 17.40 6.32
N TRP A 104 -18.91 18.18 7.37
CA TRP A 104 -20.14 18.96 7.52
C TRP A 104 -19.97 20.48 7.30
N SER A 105 -18.77 20.97 6.98
CA SER A 105 -18.53 22.40 6.76
C SER A 105 -19.08 22.85 5.39
N PRO A 106 -19.98 23.85 5.31
CA PRO A 106 -20.51 24.35 4.04
C PRO A 106 -19.43 24.89 3.07
N VAL A 107 -18.34 25.43 3.60
CA VAL A 107 -17.20 25.90 2.80
C VAL A 107 -16.38 24.73 2.26
N ALA A 108 -16.18 23.67 3.07
CA ALA A 108 -15.51 22.45 2.62
C ALA A 108 -16.32 21.77 1.50
N ILE A 109 -17.64 21.64 1.67
CA ILE A 109 -18.54 21.07 0.66
C ILE A 109 -18.47 21.87 -0.65
N ALA A 110 -18.42 23.21 -0.60
CA ALA A 110 -18.32 24.05 -1.79
C ALA A 110 -16.97 23.91 -2.51
N LEU A 111 -15.85 23.88 -1.77
CA LEU A 111 -14.51 23.65 -2.33
C LEU A 111 -14.37 22.24 -2.91
N GLU A 112 -14.92 21.23 -2.23
CA GLU A 112 -14.96 19.84 -2.70
C GLU A 112 -15.79 19.69 -3.98
N ALA A 113 -16.95 20.36 -4.06
CA ALA A 113 -17.77 20.37 -5.27
C ALA A 113 -17.06 21.01 -6.46
N MET A 114 -16.22 22.03 -6.23
CA MET A 114 -15.35 22.60 -7.27
C MET A 114 -14.24 21.62 -7.70
N GLY A 115 -13.66 20.87 -6.76
CA GLY A 115 -12.66 19.84 -7.05
C GLY A 115 -13.15 18.72 -7.98
N LEU A 116 -14.46 18.45 -8.02
CA LEU A 116 -15.06 17.45 -8.91
C LEU A 116 -15.15 17.88 -10.39
N VAL A 117 -15.13 19.20 -10.66
CA VAL A 117 -15.18 19.76 -12.03
C VAL A 117 -13.83 20.34 -12.47
N VAL A 118 -12.93 20.64 -11.53
CA VAL A 118 -11.58 21.14 -11.83
C VAL A 118 -10.63 19.96 -11.96
N SER A 119 -10.51 19.45 -13.19
CA SER A 119 -9.51 18.43 -13.51
C SER A 119 -8.08 19.00 -13.33
N PRO A 120 -7.11 18.22 -12.81
CA PRO A 120 -5.72 18.66 -12.78
C PRO A 120 -5.22 19.04 -14.19
N TYR A 121 -5.78 18.43 -15.24
CA TYR A 121 -5.46 18.71 -16.64
C TYR A 121 -5.96 20.06 -17.14
N THR A 122 -7.06 20.58 -16.59
CA THR A 122 -7.66 21.87 -16.99
C THR A 122 -7.36 22.99 -16.00
N ASN A 123 -6.73 22.70 -14.86
CA ASN A 123 -6.33 23.70 -13.87
C ASN A 123 -5.06 24.44 -14.31
N PRO A 124 -5.12 25.75 -14.62
CA PRO A 124 -3.95 26.55 -15.00
C PRO A 124 -2.96 26.78 -13.85
N PHE A 125 -3.38 26.56 -12.60
CA PHE A 125 -2.56 26.69 -11.40
C PHE A 125 -2.07 25.34 -10.85
N TYR A 126 -2.22 24.25 -11.62
CA TYR A 126 -1.75 22.92 -11.21
C TYR A 126 -0.25 22.92 -10.93
N THR A 127 0.12 22.43 -9.76
CA THR A 127 1.50 22.12 -9.39
C THR A 127 1.58 20.68 -8.92
N ASP A 128 2.62 19.97 -9.34
CA ASP A 128 2.84 18.60 -8.88
C ASP A 128 3.52 18.61 -7.52
N ALA A 129 2.71 18.43 -6.48
CA ALA A 129 3.17 18.45 -5.10
C ALA A 129 4.12 17.29 -4.73
N LEU A 130 4.02 16.17 -5.46
CA LEU A 130 4.78 14.96 -5.18
C LEU A 130 6.16 14.98 -5.85
N ALA A 131 6.29 15.64 -7.00
CA ALA A 131 7.53 15.74 -7.77
C ALA A 131 8.76 16.18 -6.95
N PRO A 132 8.74 17.29 -6.19
CA PRO A 132 9.90 17.71 -5.40
C PRO A 132 10.20 16.75 -4.25
N LEU A 133 9.17 16.16 -3.62
CA LEU A 133 9.35 15.21 -2.51
C LEU A 133 10.03 13.92 -2.98
N VAL A 134 9.58 13.35 -4.09
CA VAL A 134 10.18 12.14 -4.68
C VAL A 134 11.59 12.43 -5.17
N ALA A 135 11.83 13.58 -5.80
CA ALA A 135 13.18 13.96 -6.25
C ALA A 135 14.16 14.13 -5.07
N GLN A 136 13.69 14.71 -3.96
CA GLN A 136 14.49 14.85 -2.73
C GLN A 136 14.77 13.49 -2.07
N ALA A 137 13.77 12.62 -2.00
CA ALA A 137 13.87 11.32 -1.35
C ALA A 137 14.74 10.31 -2.12
N PHE A 138 14.85 10.48 -3.44
CA PHE A 138 15.58 9.60 -4.35
C PHE A 138 16.54 10.39 -5.26
N PRO A 139 17.67 10.90 -4.72
CA PRO A 139 18.75 11.47 -5.52
C PRO A 139 19.29 10.49 -6.56
N ALA A 140 19.88 10.99 -7.65
CA ALA A 140 20.35 10.18 -8.77
C ALA A 140 21.33 9.06 -8.37
N ALA A 141 22.25 9.33 -7.43
CA ALA A 141 23.20 8.34 -6.93
C ALA A 141 22.48 7.20 -6.17
N GLU A 142 21.44 7.53 -5.40
CA GLU A 142 20.65 6.53 -4.69
C GLU A 142 19.82 5.67 -5.63
N LEU A 143 19.21 6.27 -6.66
CA LEU A 143 18.50 5.53 -7.71
C LEU A 143 19.44 4.60 -8.48
N ALA A 144 20.66 5.04 -8.78
CA ALA A 144 21.66 4.19 -9.40
C ALA A 144 22.03 3.00 -8.51
N ALA A 145 22.24 3.23 -7.21
CA ALA A 145 22.50 2.15 -6.25
C ALA A 145 21.31 1.18 -6.13
N LEU A 146 20.09 1.71 -6.03
CA LEU A 146 18.86 0.92 -5.99
C LEU A 146 18.72 0.04 -7.24
N ASN A 147 18.96 0.58 -8.43
CA ASN A 147 18.85 -0.14 -9.70
C ASN A 147 19.97 -1.16 -9.94
N ALA A 148 21.14 -0.96 -9.34
CA ALA A 148 22.25 -1.92 -9.40
C ALA A 148 22.07 -3.10 -8.43
N ALA A 149 21.18 -2.99 -7.43
CA ALA A 149 21.00 -4.01 -6.42
C ALA A 149 20.26 -5.25 -6.95
N ALA A 150 20.79 -6.43 -6.65
CA ALA A 150 20.14 -7.71 -6.97
C ALA A 150 19.05 -8.09 -5.95
N THR A 151 19.20 -7.69 -4.68
CA THR A 151 18.26 -7.96 -3.58
C THR A 151 18.38 -6.86 -2.51
N PRO A 152 17.26 -6.46 -1.86
CA PRO A 152 15.88 -6.85 -2.14
C PRO A 152 15.38 -6.36 -3.51
N ARG A 153 14.51 -7.13 -4.16
CA ARG A 153 13.84 -6.69 -5.40
C ARG A 153 12.71 -5.73 -5.09
N LEU A 154 12.54 -4.70 -5.91
CA LEU A 154 11.46 -3.72 -5.80
C LEU A 154 10.51 -3.89 -6.98
N PHE A 155 9.21 -3.87 -6.71
CA PHE A 155 8.16 -3.87 -7.72
C PHE A 155 7.21 -2.70 -7.48
N VAL A 156 7.12 -1.81 -8.47
CA VAL A 156 6.30 -0.60 -8.43
C VAL A 156 5.20 -0.71 -9.47
N THR A 157 3.96 -0.76 -9.03
CA THR A 157 2.81 -0.92 -9.94
C THR A 157 2.32 0.43 -10.44
N ALA A 158 1.98 0.54 -11.72
CA ALA A 158 1.28 1.69 -12.30
C ALA A 158 0.24 1.23 -13.33
N THR A 159 -0.75 2.07 -13.62
CA THR A 159 -1.83 1.77 -14.56
C THR A 159 -1.65 2.55 -15.86
N ASP A 160 -1.53 1.85 -16.98
CA ASP A 160 -1.52 2.47 -18.31
C ASP A 160 -2.92 3.00 -18.65
N VAL A 161 -3.02 4.31 -18.81
CA VAL A 161 -4.29 5.01 -19.07
C VAL A 161 -4.86 4.68 -20.44
N THR A 162 -4.02 4.32 -21.40
CA THR A 162 -4.43 4.10 -22.79
C THR A 162 -4.94 2.68 -23.03
N SER A 163 -4.31 1.70 -22.40
CA SER A 163 -4.56 0.27 -22.67
C SER A 163 -5.30 -0.45 -21.55
N ASN A 164 -5.51 0.21 -20.39
CA ASN A 164 -5.95 -0.46 -19.15
C ASN A 164 -4.98 -1.57 -18.72
N GLY A 165 -3.70 -1.43 -19.09
CA GLY A 165 -2.64 -2.39 -18.80
C GLY A 165 -2.00 -2.15 -17.44
N ARG A 166 -1.63 -3.24 -16.75
CA ARG A 166 -0.81 -3.18 -15.55
C ARG A 166 0.68 -3.12 -15.91
N ALA A 167 1.35 -2.04 -15.55
CA ALA A 167 2.80 -1.96 -15.58
C ALA A 167 3.38 -2.30 -14.19
N ILE A 168 4.44 -3.11 -14.18
CA ILE A 168 5.22 -3.40 -12.97
C ILE A 168 6.67 -3.03 -13.26
N PHE A 169 7.11 -1.89 -12.74
CA PHE A 169 8.49 -1.45 -12.85
C PHE A 169 9.35 -2.13 -11.77
N THR A 170 10.54 -2.56 -12.16
CA THR A 170 11.53 -3.18 -11.26
C THR A 170 12.93 -2.74 -11.68
N GLN A 171 13.95 -3.04 -10.87
CA GLN A 171 15.34 -2.75 -11.25
C GLN A 171 15.71 -3.39 -12.61
N PRO A 172 16.43 -2.68 -13.50
CA PRO A 172 17.08 -1.37 -13.31
C PRO A 172 16.23 -0.15 -13.73
N ASP A 173 14.93 -0.32 -13.91
CA ASP A 173 14.03 0.71 -14.47
C ASP A 173 13.33 1.56 -13.39
N ILE A 174 13.82 1.58 -12.16
CA ILE A 174 13.26 2.43 -11.10
C ILE A 174 13.74 3.87 -11.28
N SER A 175 12.81 4.82 -11.32
CA SER A 175 13.11 6.25 -11.45
C SER A 175 12.13 7.08 -10.64
N THR A 176 12.41 8.37 -10.47
CA THR A 176 11.43 9.30 -9.89
C THR A 176 10.13 9.33 -10.67
N ALA A 177 10.16 9.10 -11.99
CA ALA A 177 8.98 9.04 -12.83
C ALA A 177 8.14 7.79 -12.55
N THR A 178 8.75 6.60 -12.40
CA THR A 178 8.00 5.37 -12.09
C THR A 178 7.35 5.44 -10.70
N LEU A 179 8.06 6.01 -9.71
CA LEU A 179 7.53 6.22 -8.36
C LEU A 179 6.36 7.23 -8.34
N ARG A 180 6.47 8.34 -9.08
CA ARG A 180 5.38 9.31 -9.21
C ARG A 180 4.19 8.74 -9.98
N ALA A 181 4.43 7.99 -11.06
CA ALA A 181 3.37 7.32 -11.82
C ALA A 181 2.53 6.41 -10.91
N SER A 182 3.21 5.62 -10.06
CA SER A 182 2.55 4.72 -9.12
C SER A 182 1.63 5.42 -8.12
N ALA A 183 1.88 6.70 -7.81
CA ALA A 183 1.14 7.52 -6.86
C ALA A 183 0.31 8.65 -7.52
N ALA A 184 0.15 8.61 -8.85
CA ALA A 184 -0.58 9.62 -9.60
C ALA A 184 -2.09 9.31 -9.62
N LEU A 185 -2.77 9.55 -8.49
CA LEU A 185 -4.23 9.45 -8.44
C LEU A 185 -4.87 10.47 -9.39
N PRO A 186 -5.78 10.05 -10.28
CA PRO A 186 -6.27 10.89 -11.39
C PRO A 186 -7.07 12.13 -10.95
N THR A 187 -7.62 12.11 -9.73
CA THR A 187 -8.33 13.27 -9.15
C THR A 187 -7.37 14.33 -8.62
N ASP A 188 -6.14 13.94 -8.26
CA ASP A 188 -5.20 14.81 -7.54
C ASP A 188 -3.97 15.19 -8.39
N PHE A 189 -3.53 14.28 -9.27
CA PHE A 189 -2.30 14.40 -10.05
C PHE A 189 -2.54 14.16 -11.55
N LYS A 190 -1.76 14.86 -12.39
CA LYS A 190 -1.65 14.52 -13.81
C LYS A 190 -0.93 13.19 -13.98
N ALA A 191 -1.33 12.42 -14.99
CA ALA A 191 -0.62 11.23 -15.41
C ALA A 191 0.87 11.53 -15.68
N VAL A 192 1.72 10.59 -15.32
CA VAL A 192 3.16 10.66 -15.57
C VAL A 192 3.47 9.87 -16.83
N THR A 193 4.08 10.52 -17.82
CA THR A 193 4.45 9.87 -19.07
C THR A 193 5.82 9.23 -18.97
N ILE A 194 5.90 7.92 -19.23
CA ILE A 194 7.14 7.14 -19.24
C ILE A 194 7.21 6.41 -20.59
N GLY A 195 8.28 6.62 -21.35
CA GLY A 195 8.41 6.00 -22.68
C GLY A 195 7.28 6.37 -23.66
N GLY A 196 6.65 7.53 -23.50
CA GLY A 196 5.51 7.97 -24.33
C GLY A 196 4.14 7.45 -23.85
N VAL A 197 4.08 6.58 -22.85
CA VAL A 197 2.83 6.05 -22.29
C VAL A 197 2.44 6.83 -21.04
N PRO A 198 1.21 7.36 -20.93
CA PRO A 198 0.72 8.01 -19.73
C PRO A 198 0.27 6.98 -18.68
N TYR A 199 0.75 7.15 -17.45
CA TYR A 199 0.42 6.28 -16.33
C TYR A 199 -0.30 7.02 -15.19
N TRP A 200 -1.30 6.35 -14.62
CA TRP A 200 -1.94 6.67 -13.35
C TRP A 200 -1.51 5.71 -12.25
N ASP A 201 -1.99 5.99 -11.04
CA ASP A 201 -1.76 5.19 -9.84
C ASP A 201 -1.91 3.67 -10.09
N GLY A 202 -0.99 2.90 -9.51
CA GLY A 202 -1.00 1.43 -9.65
C GLY A 202 -2.12 0.73 -8.89
N GLY A 203 -2.79 1.46 -8.00
CA GLY A 203 -3.83 0.96 -7.12
C GLY A 203 -4.98 0.28 -7.86
N TYR A 204 -5.25 0.71 -9.10
CA TYR A 204 -6.38 0.21 -9.89
C TYR A 204 -6.21 -1.23 -10.40
N LEU A 205 -4.98 -1.67 -10.67
CA LEU A 205 -4.71 -2.98 -11.28
C LEU A 205 -3.72 -3.86 -10.48
N GLY A 206 -3.13 -3.35 -9.40
CA GLY A 206 -2.32 -4.17 -8.50
C GLY A 206 -1.94 -3.42 -7.22
N ASN A 207 -2.80 -3.49 -6.21
CA ASN A 207 -2.64 -2.80 -4.93
C ASN A 207 -2.44 -3.72 -3.71
N PRO A 208 -1.24 -4.27 -3.51
CA PRO A 208 -0.09 -4.29 -4.41
C PRO A 208 -0.10 -5.53 -5.32
N SER A 209 0.67 -5.51 -6.42
CA SER A 209 0.87 -6.70 -7.26
C SER A 209 1.60 -7.81 -6.47
N LEU A 210 1.01 -9.00 -6.34
CA LEU A 210 1.59 -10.11 -5.57
C LEU A 210 2.38 -11.09 -6.45
N SER A 211 1.96 -11.27 -7.70
CA SER A 211 2.58 -12.23 -8.62
C SER A 211 4.11 -12.17 -8.69
N PRO A 212 4.78 -11.01 -8.74
CA PRO A 212 6.25 -10.97 -8.79
C PRO A 212 6.92 -11.46 -7.51
N LEU A 213 6.25 -11.39 -6.36
CA LEU A 213 6.81 -11.74 -5.06
C LEU A 213 6.96 -13.26 -4.87
N LEU A 214 6.16 -14.06 -5.60
CA LEU A 214 6.09 -15.52 -5.44
C LEU A 214 7.43 -16.21 -5.75
N ASP A 215 8.26 -15.61 -6.60
CA ASP A 215 9.58 -16.13 -6.94
C ASP A 215 10.66 -15.77 -5.90
N HIS A 216 10.37 -14.87 -4.96
CA HIS A 216 11.35 -14.31 -4.02
C HIS A 216 11.21 -14.80 -2.57
N ALA A 217 10.02 -15.23 -2.17
CA ALA A 217 9.78 -15.81 -0.85
C ALA A 217 8.67 -16.85 -0.91
N GLN A 218 8.61 -17.71 0.11
CA GLN A 218 7.45 -18.55 0.38
C GLN A 218 6.46 -17.80 1.28
N ASP A 219 6.95 -17.01 2.23
CA ASP A 219 6.14 -16.18 3.12
C ASP A 219 5.89 -14.80 2.49
N LEU A 220 4.63 -14.50 2.21
CA LEU A 220 4.16 -13.21 1.73
C LEU A 220 3.48 -12.47 2.88
N LEU A 221 4.05 -11.33 3.27
CA LEU A 221 3.51 -10.47 4.33
C LEU A 221 2.84 -9.25 3.71
N LEU A 222 1.50 -9.26 3.75
CA LEU A 222 0.66 -8.17 3.27
C LEU A 222 0.48 -7.11 4.35
N VAL A 223 0.69 -5.85 3.98
CA VAL A 223 0.33 -4.69 4.81
C VAL A 223 -0.86 -4.01 4.17
N LEU A 224 -2.03 -4.18 4.80
CA LEU A 224 -3.31 -3.69 4.27
C LEU A 224 -3.78 -2.48 5.07
N VAL A 225 -4.04 -1.39 4.36
CA VAL A 225 -4.40 -0.08 4.94
C VAL A 225 -5.86 0.28 4.68
N ASN A 226 -6.47 -0.24 3.62
CA ASN A 226 -7.86 0.06 3.31
C ASN A 226 -8.79 -0.92 4.04
N PRO A 227 -9.82 -0.44 4.75
CA PRO A 227 -10.76 -1.32 5.43
C PRO A 227 -11.66 -2.04 4.41
N PHE A 228 -11.97 -3.31 4.67
CA PHE A 228 -12.89 -4.09 3.83
C PHE A 228 -14.35 -3.72 4.09
N HIS A 229 -14.66 -3.42 5.35
CA HIS A 229 -15.99 -3.04 5.81
C HIS A 229 -16.00 -1.56 6.23
N ARG A 230 -17.16 -0.91 6.11
CA ARG A 230 -17.39 0.41 6.70
C ARG A 230 -18.81 0.48 7.24
N ASP A 231 -18.94 1.01 8.45
CA ASP A 231 -20.25 1.33 9.03
C ASP A 231 -20.85 2.59 8.40
N GLY A 232 -22.17 2.79 8.57
CA GLY A 232 -22.85 4.02 8.14
C GLY A 232 -23.02 4.18 6.62
N MET A 233 -22.96 3.09 5.87
CA MET A 233 -23.16 3.05 4.41
C MET A 233 -24.66 3.10 4.01
N PRO A 234 -25.00 3.48 2.76
CA PRO A 234 -24.12 4.01 1.72
C PRO A 234 -23.69 5.47 1.99
N PRO A 235 -22.50 5.89 1.53
CA PRO A 235 -22.09 7.28 1.64
C PRO A 235 -23.01 8.18 0.80
N ARG A 236 -23.21 9.42 1.23
CA ARG A 236 -24.18 10.35 0.60
C ARG A 236 -23.53 11.51 -0.15
N SER A 237 -22.26 11.83 0.11
CA SER A 237 -21.53 12.88 -0.59
C SER A 237 -20.71 12.32 -1.76
N ALA A 238 -20.52 13.10 -2.82
CA ALA A 238 -19.75 12.68 -3.98
C ALA A 238 -18.29 12.33 -3.65
N PRO A 239 -17.55 13.09 -2.83
CA PRO A 239 -16.19 12.71 -2.40
C PRO A 239 -16.16 11.38 -1.64
N ALA A 240 -17.12 11.14 -0.73
CA ALA A 240 -17.20 9.88 0.00
C ALA A 240 -17.59 8.70 -0.89
N ILE A 241 -18.41 8.92 -1.92
CA ILE A 241 -18.71 7.91 -2.95
C ILE A 241 -17.44 7.58 -3.75
N MET A 242 -16.69 8.59 -4.22
CA MET A 242 -15.45 8.38 -4.96
C MET A 242 -14.37 7.69 -4.13
N ASP A 243 -14.21 8.06 -2.86
CA ASP A 243 -13.30 7.36 -1.95
C ASP A 243 -13.71 5.90 -1.75
N ARG A 244 -15.01 5.63 -1.55
CA ARG A 244 -15.50 4.27 -1.41
C ARG A 244 -15.29 3.45 -2.68
N LEU A 245 -15.45 4.05 -3.87
CA LEU A 245 -15.12 3.41 -5.14
C LEU A 245 -13.63 3.06 -5.23
N ASN A 246 -12.74 4.00 -4.88
CA ASN A 246 -11.30 3.73 -4.82
C ASN A 246 -10.97 2.59 -3.85
N GLU A 247 -11.54 2.58 -2.64
CA GLU A 247 -11.35 1.48 -1.68
C GLU A 247 -11.78 0.13 -2.25
N ILE A 248 -12.98 0.07 -2.84
CA ILE A 248 -13.51 -1.16 -3.43
C ILE A 248 -12.61 -1.64 -4.55
N THR A 249 -12.21 -0.76 -5.48
CA THR A 249 -11.34 -1.13 -6.60
C THR A 249 -9.96 -1.58 -6.11
N PHE A 250 -9.38 -0.89 -5.14
CA PHE A 250 -8.08 -1.22 -4.57
C PHE A 250 -8.10 -2.55 -3.84
N ASN A 251 -9.11 -2.78 -2.99
CA ASN A 251 -9.28 -4.05 -2.27
C ASN A 251 -9.61 -5.21 -3.21
N ALA A 252 -10.38 -4.99 -4.27
CA ALA A 252 -10.71 -6.02 -5.25
C ALA A 252 -9.44 -6.62 -5.88
N SER A 253 -8.46 -5.79 -6.23
CA SER A 253 -7.20 -6.27 -6.84
C SER A 253 -6.46 -7.27 -5.96
N VAL A 254 -6.23 -6.94 -4.68
CA VAL A 254 -5.50 -7.80 -3.75
C VAL A 254 -6.30 -9.04 -3.35
N VAL A 255 -7.63 -8.91 -3.17
CA VAL A 255 -8.50 -10.05 -2.83
C VAL A 255 -8.50 -11.09 -3.95
N LEU A 256 -8.57 -10.66 -5.21
CA LEU A 256 -8.55 -11.57 -6.35
C LEU A 256 -7.19 -12.25 -6.53
N GLU A 257 -6.08 -11.54 -6.33
CA GLU A 257 -4.74 -12.16 -6.37
C GLU A 257 -4.52 -13.15 -5.22
N VAL A 258 -4.93 -12.80 -4.00
CA VAL A 258 -4.87 -13.71 -2.84
C VAL A 258 -5.73 -14.96 -3.08
N ASN A 259 -6.95 -14.80 -3.60
CA ASN A 259 -7.82 -15.93 -3.94
C ASN A 259 -7.19 -16.85 -5.00
N ALA A 260 -6.49 -16.29 -6.00
CA ALA A 260 -5.77 -17.09 -7.00
C ALA A 260 -4.59 -17.88 -6.39
N ILE A 261 -3.84 -17.27 -5.47
CA ILE A 261 -2.77 -17.95 -4.73
C ILE A 261 -3.36 -19.08 -3.88
N GLU A 262 -4.47 -18.83 -3.18
CA GLU A 262 -5.09 -19.83 -2.30
C GLU A 262 -5.70 -21.00 -3.06
N ALA A 263 -6.25 -20.77 -4.26
CA ALA A 263 -6.69 -21.84 -5.15
C ALA A 263 -5.51 -22.75 -5.56
N ILE A 264 -4.34 -22.18 -5.83
CA ILE A 264 -3.12 -22.95 -6.13
C ILE A 264 -2.64 -23.71 -4.88
N ASN A 265 -2.63 -23.07 -3.70
CA ASN A 265 -2.29 -23.73 -2.44
C ASN A 265 -3.18 -24.96 -2.18
N THR A 266 -4.49 -24.79 -2.37
CA THR A 266 -5.48 -25.86 -2.20
C THR A 266 -5.23 -27.02 -3.17
N LEU A 267 -5.00 -26.71 -4.45
CA LEU A 267 -4.66 -27.72 -5.46
C LEU A 267 -3.38 -28.48 -5.11
N LEU A 268 -2.33 -27.78 -4.69
CA LEU A 268 -1.06 -28.42 -4.29
C LEU A 268 -1.26 -29.32 -3.06
N ALA A 269 -2.08 -28.89 -2.10
CA ALA A 269 -2.42 -29.70 -0.92
C ALA A 269 -3.25 -30.94 -1.29
N GLU A 270 -4.19 -30.84 -2.23
CA GLU A 270 -4.95 -31.96 -2.78
C GLU A 270 -4.04 -32.98 -3.45
N LEU A 271 -3.18 -32.54 -4.37
CA LEU A 271 -2.21 -33.41 -5.05
C LEU A 271 -1.30 -34.13 -4.04
N ALA A 272 -0.84 -33.42 -3.00
CA ALA A 272 -0.03 -34.00 -1.94
C ALA A 272 -0.80 -35.05 -1.12
N ARG A 273 -2.06 -34.78 -0.75
CA ARG A 273 -2.93 -35.73 -0.02
C ARG A 273 -3.20 -36.99 -0.84
N ASP A 274 -3.40 -36.85 -2.15
CA ASP A 274 -3.68 -37.96 -3.06
C ASP A 274 -2.40 -38.65 -3.56
N ASN A 275 -1.23 -38.23 -3.06
CA ASN A 275 0.09 -38.73 -3.43
C ASN A 275 0.37 -38.67 -4.94
N VAL A 276 -0.19 -37.65 -5.62
CA VAL A 276 0.00 -37.36 -7.04
C VAL A 276 1.29 -36.52 -7.20
N PRO A 277 2.32 -37.02 -7.90
CA PRO A 277 3.56 -36.27 -8.09
C PRO A 277 3.33 -34.96 -8.88
N TYR A 278 3.86 -33.85 -8.37
CA TYR A 278 3.83 -32.54 -9.03
C TYR A 278 5.25 -32.01 -9.23
N THR A 279 5.58 -31.65 -10.47
CA THR A 279 6.90 -31.09 -10.86
C THR A 279 6.78 -29.74 -11.59
N GLY A 280 5.66 -29.04 -11.39
CA GLY A 280 5.42 -27.74 -12.02
C GLY A 280 6.13 -26.59 -11.29
N ARG A 281 5.88 -25.36 -11.75
CA ARG A 281 6.56 -24.15 -11.27
C ARG A 281 6.03 -23.60 -9.95
N TYR A 282 4.84 -23.99 -9.53
CA TYR A 282 4.20 -23.42 -8.35
C TYR A 282 4.65 -24.13 -7.07
N LYS A 283 4.68 -23.39 -5.97
CA LYS A 283 4.99 -23.90 -4.63
C LYS A 283 3.91 -23.40 -3.66
N PRO A 284 3.71 -24.07 -2.52
CA PRO A 284 2.84 -23.53 -1.47
C PRO A 284 3.36 -22.17 -1.02
N ILE A 285 2.45 -21.23 -0.81
CA ILE A 285 2.73 -19.86 -0.36
C ILE A 285 2.06 -19.66 0.99
N HIS A 286 2.83 -19.17 1.97
CA HIS A 286 2.28 -18.77 3.26
C HIS A 286 1.85 -17.32 3.19
N LEU A 287 0.59 -17.08 3.50
CA LEU A 287 0.00 -15.74 3.47
C LEU A 287 -0.13 -15.20 4.89
N HIS A 288 0.36 -13.98 5.07
CA HIS A 288 0.33 -13.26 6.33
C HIS A 288 -0.22 -11.86 6.09
N ALA A 289 -0.92 -11.29 7.08
CA ALA A 289 -1.42 -9.94 6.97
C ALA A 289 -1.22 -9.15 8.26
N ILE A 290 -0.68 -7.95 8.14
CA ILE A 290 -0.68 -6.91 9.17
C ILE A 290 -1.71 -5.87 8.72
N ARG A 291 -2.83 -5.81 9.46
CA ARG A 291 -3.94 -4.88 9.21
C ARG A 291 -4.59 -4.49 10.52
N ASN A 292 -5.22 -3.31 10.56
CA ASN A 292 -5.99 -2.85 11.71
C ASN A 292 -7.32 -2.24 11.25
N ASP A 293 -8.24 -3.11 10.86
CA ASP A 293 -9.52 -2.71 10.27
C ASP A 293 -10.31 -1.78 11.22
N LYS A 294 -10.35 -2.08 12.52
CA LYS A 294 -11.05 -1.25 13.52
C LYS A 294 -10.49 0.16 13.63
N PHE A 295 -9.17 0.33 13.58
CA PHE A 295 -8.55 1.65 13.59
C PHE A 295 -8.81 2.38 12.27
N ASN A 296 -8.63 1.70 11.15
CA ASN A 296 -8.80 2.28 9.81
C ASN A 296 -10.27 2.65 9.50
N GLU A 297 -11.24 1.91 10.05
CA GLU A 297 -12.67 2.19 9.96
C GLU A 297 -13.06 3.51 10.65
N GLN A 298 -12.38 3.87 11.74
CA GLN A 298 -12.61 5.14 12.46
C GLN A 298 -12.12 6.35 11.67
N LEU A 299 -11.26 6.15 10.68
CA LEU A 299 -10.74 7.20 9.82
C LEU A 299 -11.72 7.49 8.67
N GLY A 300 -12.20 8.74 8.63
CA GLY A 300 -13.05 9.25 7.56
C GLY A 300 -12.29 9.43 6.25
N PHE A 301 -13.00 9.56 5.12
CA PHE A 301 -12.41 9.64 3.78
C PHE A 301 -11.41 10.80 3.62
N VAL A 302 -11.70 11.97 4.20
CA VAL A 302 -10.85 13.17 4.15
C VAL A 302 -9.45 12.92 4.75
N SER A 303 -9.33 11.99 5.70
CA SER A 303 -8.06 11.69 6.35
C SER A 303 -7.00 11.13 5.39
N LYS A 304 -7.39 10.52 4.27
CA LYS A 304 -6.43 9.99 3.29
C LYS A 304 -5.67 11.08 2.53
N SER A 305 -6.26 12.25 2.39
CA SER A 305 -5.62 13.42 1.77
C SER A 305 -4.93 14.32 2.80
N SER A 306 -5.17 14.10 4.10
CA SER A 306 -4.56 14.89 5.17
C SER A 306 -3.10 14.51 5.43
N THR A 307 -2.24 15.52 5.43
CA THR A 307 -0.80 15.39 5.70
C THR A 307 -0.38 16.00 7.04
N SER A 308 -1.35 16.25 7.95
CA SER A 308 -1.05 16.74 9.30
C SER A 308 -0.14 15.77 10.04
N TRP A 309 0.93 16.30 10.65
CA TRP A 309 1.88 15.49 11.40
C TRP A 309 1.20 14.69 12.52
N THR A 310 0.15 15.27 13.14
CA THR A 310 -0.63 14.61 14.18
C THR A 310 -1.28 13.32 13.67
N LEU A 311 -1.93 13.38 12.50
CA LEU A 311 -2.54 12.21 11.87
C LEU A 311 -1.48 11.21 11.41
N LEU A 312 -0.44 11.68 10.73
CA LEU A 312 0.63 10.81 10.21
C LEU A 312 1.35 10.08 11.34
N SER A 313 1.60 10.74 12.47
CA SER A 313 2.19 10.12 13.66
C SER A 313 1.25 9.11 14.31
N ALA A 314 -0.05 9.41 14.40
CA ALA A 314 -1.03 8.47 14.95
C ALA A 314 -1.17 7.21 14.07
N LEU A 315 -1.16 7.37 12.74
CA LEU A 315 -1.12 6.27 11.77
C LEU A 315 0.14 5.43 11.95
N HIS A 316 1.30 6.08 12.03
CA HIS A 316 2.59 5.43 12.28
C HIS A 316 2.53 4.60 13.57
N ASP A 317 2.12 5.18 14.68
CA ASP A 317 2.11 4.50 15.98
C ASP A 317 1.15 3.31 15.99
N ALA A 318 -0.02 3.45 15.35
CA ALA A 318 -0.96 2.35 15.16
C ALA A 318 -0.35 1.22 14.30
N GLY A 319 0.35 1.56 13.22
CA GLY A 319 1.08 0.61 12.38
C GLY A 319 2.17 -0.13 13.14
N TYR A 320 2.98 0.59 13.90
CA TYR A 320 4.05 0.04 14.72
C TYR A 320 3.52 -0.96 15.75
N GLN A 321 2.49 -0.56 16.52
CA GLN A 321 1.86 -1.41 17.53
C GLN A 321 1.20 -2.65 16.92
N THR A 322 0.57 -2.50 15.75
CA THR A 322 -0.06 -3.62 15.04
C THR A 322 1.00 -4.63 14.57
N ALA A 323 2.14 -4.15 14.05
CA ALA A 323 3.24 -5.02 13.65
C ALA A 323 3.92 -5.70 14.85
N ASP A 324 4.05 -5.01 15.98
CA ASP A 324 4.61 -5.58 17.21
C ASP A 324 3.73 -6.71 17.75
N ALA A 325 2.42 -6.46 17.87
CA ALA A 325 1.45 -7.47 18.27
C ALA A 325 1.39 -8.66 17.30
N TRP A 326 1.52 -8.40 15.99
CA TRP A 326 1.56 -9.46 14.99
C TRP A 326 2.82 -10.31 15.13
N LEU A 327 3.99 -9.70 15.35
CA LEU A 327 5.24 -10.42 15.57
C LEU A 327 5.19 -11.28 16.84
N ASP A 328 4.57 -10.79 17.92
CA ASP A 328 4.40 -11.56 19.15
C ASP A 328 3.50 -12.79 18.95
N ALA A 329 2.49 -12.67 18.09
CA ALA A 329 1.54 -13.75 17.84
C ALA A 329 1.99 -14.75 16.76
N HIS A 330 2.70 -14.28 15.73
CA HIS A 330 2.85 -15.01 14.45
C HIS A 330 4.27 -15.08 13.91
N ARG A 331 5.29 -14.58 14.61
CA ARG A 331 6.69 -14.68 14.15
C ARG A 331 7.10 -16.13 13.86
N ASP A 332 6.71 -17.07 14.73
CA ASP A 332 7.07 -18.48 14.59
C ASP A 332 6.27 -19.20 13.49
N ASP A 333 5.23 -18.54 12.94
CA ASP A 333 4.52 -19.04 11.77
C ASP A 333 5.31 -18.80 10.47
N LEU A 334 6.25 -17.84 10.45
CA LEU A 334 7.08 -17.54 9.28
C LEU A 334 7.98 -18.74 8.92
N GLY A 335 7.87 -19.19 7.67
CA GLY A 335 8.55 -20.37 7.15
C GLY A 335 7.84 -21.69 7.49
N ALA A 336 6.76 -21.64 8.27
CA ALA A 336 6.04 -22.83 8.75
C ALA A 336 4.60 -22.92 8.19
N ARG A 337 3.82 -21.83 8.25
CA ARG A 337 2.41 -21.81 7.83
C ARG A 337 1.88 -20.38 7.65
N SER A 338 0.77 -20.23 6.94
CA SER A 338 0.02 -18.96 6.87
C SER A 338 -0.48 -18.53 8.25
N SER A 339 -0.39 -17.23 8.56
CA SER A 339 -1.07 -16.63 9.70
C SER A 339 -2.44 -16.04 9.33
N LEU A 340 -2.70 -15.85 8.04
CA LEU A 340 -3.96 -15.34 7.52
C LEU A 340 -4.91 -16.50 7.18
N ASP A 341 -6.13 -16.48 7.74
CA ASP A 341 -7.22 -17.34 7.27
C ASP A 341 -7.85 -16.70 6.03
N VAL A 342 -7.29 -16.98 4.85
CA VAL A 342 -7.71 -16.34 3.59
C VAL A 342 -9.21 -16.47 3.34
N LYS A 343 -9.80 -17.62 3.67
CA LYS A 343 -11.21 -17.89 3.45
C LYS A 343 -12.06 -17.01 4.36
N ALA A 344 -11.84 -17.06 5.67
CA ALA A 344 -12.65 -16.32 6.64
C ALA A 344 -12.38 -14.80 6.60
N ASP A 345 -11.13 -14.40 6.33
CA ASP A 345 -10.70 -13.01 6.47
C ASP A 345 -10.79 -12.16 5.21
N LEU A 346 -10.92 -12.78 4.03
CA LEU A 346 -11.00 -12.08 2.75
C LEU A 346 -12.11 -12.64 1.87
N ILE A 347 -12.05 -13.93 1.50
CA ILE A 347 -12.94 -14.49 0.46
C ILE A 347 -14.40 -14.44 0.91
N ASP A 348 -14.72 -14.95 2.10
CA ASP A 348 -16.11 -15.01 2.58
C ASP A 348 -16.68 -13.62 2.90
N LYS A 349 -15.81 -12.65 3.21
CA LYS A 349 -16.21 -11.26 3.48
C LYS A 349 -16.44 -10.43 2.22
N VAL A 350 -15.73 -10.75 1.12
CA VAL A 350 -15.70 -9.89 -0.08
C VAL A 350 -16.29 -10.58 -1.30
N LEU A 351 -15.91 -11.83 -1.58
CA LEU A 351 -16.31 -12.57 -2.78
C LEU A 351 -17.56 -13.43 -2.56
N ASN A 352 -17.71 -14.03 -1.36
CA ASN A 352 -18.86 -14.87 -0.99
C ASN A 352 -19.74 -14.22 0.10
N ALA A 353 -19.78 -12.89 0.15
CA ALA A 353 -20.58 -12.18 1.15
C ALA A 353 -22.06 -12.63 1.08
N PRO A 354 -22.71 -12.90 2.23
CA PRO A 354 -24.10 -13.36 2.23
C PRO A 354 -25.01 -12.36 1.53
N VAL A 355 -25.81 -12.83 0.56
CA VAL A 355 -26.88 -12.02 -0.03
C VAL A 355 -28.06 -12.05 0.94
N PRO A 356 -28.49 -10.90 1.51
CA PRO A 356 -29.67 -10.87 2.37
C PRO A 356 -30.88 -11.41 1.61
N ALA A 357 -31.65 -12.28 2.24
CA ALA A 357 -32.92 -12.73 1.65
C ALA A 357 -33.79 -11.50 1.39
N ALA A 358 -34.33 -11.38 0.18
CA ALA A 358 -35.32 -10.36 -0.10
C ALA A 358 -36.48 -10.52 0.90
N SER A 359 -36.69 -9.54 1.76
CA SER A 359 -37.88 -9.49 2.58
C SER A 359 -39.06 -9.50 1.61
N ALA A 360 -39.87 -10.56 1.64
CA ALA A 360 -41.12 -10.62 0.90
C ALA A 360 -41.98 -9.43 1.36
N THR A 361 -42.04 -8.39 0.54
CA THR A 361 -42.92 -7.24 0.73
C THR A 361 -44.33 -7.58 0.31
#